data_AF-A0A1M7IIS7-F1
#
_entry.id   AF-A0A1M7IIS7-F1
#
_cell.length_a   1.000
_cell.length_b   1.000
_cell.length_c   1.000
_cell.angle_alpha   90.00
_cell.angle_beta   90.00
_cell.angle_gamma   90.00
#
_symmetry.space_group_name_H-M   'P 1'
#
loop_
_entity.id
_entity.type
_entity.pdbx_description
1 polymer ?
#
loop_
_entity_poly.entity_id
_entity_poly.type
_entity_poly.pdbx_seq_one_letter_code
_entity_poly.pdbx_strand_id
1 'polypeptide(L)'
;MKKSLKKITAAISAAVMCALPMAGSLTANAASKTKTFRTYITIKAGNKDLYEFEYDRVFKAAYKNNITFKGYKAVVPESEFDHTVPQTGRSCLFIDSEQLKQFNGLAAIETYDTANSSVTASNFKNTFTKTIWAFSDYRQGHFDYWEDFDQNVLEDIVLVGDANNTGAVDVSDAVLIRQYAVGNYSGISNIHRFLKAADVDGNGYVNDYDANLVLKYNVSLINSFSEKQVGFSMGR
;
A
#
# COMPACT_ATOMS: atom_id res chain seq x y z
N MET A 1 -34.73 -16.13 -39.03
CA MET A 1 -33.70 -16.08 -37.96
C MET A 1 -32.95 -14.75 -37.83
N LYS A 2 -33.13 -13.73 -38.69
CA LYS A 2 -32.38 -12.45 -38.60
C LYS A 2 -32.92 -11.42 -37.57
N LYS A 3 -34.12 -11.63 -37.02
CA LYS A 3 -34.77 -10.66 -36.10
C LYS A 3 -34.39 -10.85 -34.62
N SER A 4 -33.89 -12.03 -34.22
CA SER A 4 -33.50 -12.31 -32.82
C SER A 4 -32.11 -11.76 -32.47
N LEU A 5 -31.14 -11.84 -33.39
CA LEU A 5 -29.78 -11.31 -33.20
C LEU A 5 -29.76 -9.80 -32.94
N LYS A 6 -30.56 -9.02 -33.68
CA LYS A 6 -30.66 -7.56 -33.46
C LYS A 6 -31.19 -7.18 -32.06
N LYS A 7 -32.05 -8.02 -31.47
CA LYS A 7 -32.59 -7.79 -30.12
C LYS A 7 -31.57 -8.09 -29.02
N ILE A 8 -30.70 -9.08 -29.22
CA ILE A 8 -29.64 -9.43 -28.27
C ILE A 8 -28.55 -8.36 -28.24
N THR A 9 -28.12 -7.85 -29.40
CA THR A 9 -27.10 -6.80 -29.46
C THR A 9 -27.57 -5.49 -28.81
N ALA A 10 -28.85 -5.11 -29.02
CA ALA A 10 -29.42 -3.92 -28.39
C ALA A 10 -29.57 -4.05 -26.86
N ALA A 11 -29.89 -5.24 -26.36
CA ALA A 11 -30.00 -5.51 -24.92
C ALA A 11 -28.63 -5.51 -24.23
N ILE A 12 -27.57 -6.00 -24.88
CA ILE A 12 -26.20 -5.95 -24.34
C ILE A 12 -25.70 -4.51 -24.29
N SER A 13 -25.93 -3.70 -25.34
CA SER A 13 -25.57 -2.28 -25.33
C SER A 13 -26.35 -1.49 -24.27
N ALA A 14 -27.62 -1.79 -24.04
CA ALA A 14 -28.41 -1.16 -22.99
C ALA A 14 -27.96 -1.58 -21.58
N ALA A 15 -27.63 -2.86 -21.36
CA ALA A 15 -27.12 -3.33 -20.06
C ALA A 15 -25.74 -2.76 -19.72
N VAL A 16 -24.85 -2.59 -20.72
CA VAL A 16 -23.54 -1.94 -20.54
C VAL A 16 -23.69 -0.43 -20.28
N MET A 17 -24.68 0.23 -20.89
CA MET A 17 -24.93 1.67 -20.63
C MET A 17 -25.72 1.93 -19.33
N CYS A 18 -26.57 1.01 -18.89
CA CYS A 18 -27.28 1.13 -17.60
C CYS A 18 -26.42 0.72 -16.41
N ALA A 19 -25.27 0.05 -16.63
CA ALA A 19 -24.29 -0.27 -15.59
C ALA A 19 -23.23 0.82 -15.38
N LEU A 20 -23.24 1.89 -16.18
CA LEU A 20 -22.48 3.11 -15.88
C LEU A 20 -23.30 3.93 -14.87
N PRO A 21 -22.82 4.13 -13.62
CA PRO A 21 -23.45 5.08 -12.73
C PRO A 21 -23.50 6.43 -13.44
N MET A 22 -24.68 7.02 -13.41
CA MET A 22 -24.99 8.37 -13.90
C MET A 22 -23.82 9.32 -13.65
N ALA A 23 -23.15 9.72 -14.72
CA ALA A 23 -22.19 10.81 -14.76
C ALA A 23 -22.94 12.14 -14.53
N GLY A 24 -23.43 12.34 -13.30
CA GLY A 24 -23.81 13.65 -12.82
C GLY A 24 -22.53 14.47 -12.71
N SER A 25 -22.38 15.45 -13.61
CA SER A 25 -21.46 16.58 -13.48
C SER A 25 -20.08 16.21 -12.90
N LEU A 26 -19.29 15.43 -13.63
CA LEU A 26 -17.86 15.26 -13.34
C LEU A 26 -17.15 16.55 -13.75
N THR A 27 -17.24 17.59 -12.93
CA THR A 27 -16.32 18.72 -13.03
C THR A 27 -14.97 18.22 -12.52
N ALA A 28 -14.16 17.68 -13.44
CA ALA A 28 -12.77 17.37 -13.16
C ALA A 28 -12.05 18.67 -12.83
N ASN A 29 -11.66 18.85 -11.58
CA ASN A 29 -10.64 19.84 -11.27
C ASN A 29 -9.32 19.31 -11.83
N ALA A 30 -8.62 20.12 -12.61
CA ALA A 30 -7.30 19.80 -13.17
C ALA A 30 -6.21 19.81 -12.09
N ALA A 31 -6.43 19.11 -10.98
CA ALA A 31 -5.41 18.89 -9.98
C ALA A 31 -4.41 17.84 -10.51
N SER A 32 -3.13 18.10 -10.28
CA SER A 32 -2.06 17.18 -10.66
C SER A 32 -2.23 15.86 -9.88
N LYS A 33 -2.25 14.74 -10.60
CA LYS A 33 -2.33 13.41 -9.98
C LYS A 33 -1.07 13.15 -9.16
N THR A 34 -1.28 12.72 -7.93
CA THR A 34 -0.22 12.33 -6.99
C THR A 34 -0.08 10.81 -7.05
N LYS A 35 1.14 10.30 -7.11
CA LYS A 35 1.41 8.86 -6.96
C LYS A 35 1.41 8.52 -5.48
N THR A 36 0.64 7.51 -5.09
CA THR A 36 0.65 6.95 -3.74
C THR A 36 1.47 5.67 -3.72
N PHE A 37 2.45 5.60 -2.83
CA PHE A 37 3.28 4.43 -2.59
C PHE A 37 2.98 3.87 -1.21
N ARG A 38 3.09 2.54 -1.10
CA ARG A 38 2.99 1.84 0.17
C ARG A 38 4.20 0.93 0.34
N THR A 39 4.85 1.03 1.49
CA THR A 39 5.97 0.18 1.88
C THR A 39 5.51 -0.78 2.96
N TYR A 40 5.60 -2.08 2.69
CA TYR A 40 5.29 -3.14 3.64
C TYR A 40 6.60 -3.64 4.23
N ILE A 41 6.76 -3.45 5.54
CA ILE A 41 7.97 -3.82 6.27
C ILE A 41 7.69 -5.13 6.99
N THR A 42 8.37 -6.19 6.58
CA THR A 42 8.26 -7.53 7.15
C THR A 42 9.56 -7.89 7.85
N ILE A 43 9.50 -8.19 9.14
CA ILE A 43 10.64 -8.63 9.94
C ILE A 43 10.51 -10.14 10.12
N LYS A 44 11.42 -10.89 9.53
CA LYS A 44 11.55 -12.33 9.74
C LYS A 44 12.29 -12.58 11.05
N ALA A 45 11.65 -12.31 12.18
CA ALA A 45 12.30 -12.37 13.49
C ALA A 45 12.74 -13.79 13.94
N GLY A 46 12.39 -14.85 13.21
CA GLY A 46 12.66 -16.23 13.62
C GLY A 46 12.04 -16.54 15.00
N ASN A 47 12.75 -17.35 15.81
CA ASN A 47 12.41 -17.62 17.21
C ASN A 47 12.97 -16.57 18.19
N LYS A 48 13.45 -15.42 17.69
CA LYS A 48 14.07 -14.42 18.56
C LYS A 48 13.00 -13.50 19.12
N ASP A 49 13.06 -13.30 20.43
CA ASP A 49 12.18 -12.37 21.14
C ASP A 49 12.64 -10.93 20.80
N LEU A 50 12.05 -10.34 19.76
CA LEU A 50 12.16 -8.93 19.42
C LEU A 50 11.23 -8.09 20.30
N TYR A 51 11.72 -6.98 20.86
CA TYR A 51 10.93 -6.04 21.65
C TYR A 51 10.90 -4.62 21.05
N GLU A 52 11.96 -4.24 20.32
CA GLU A 52 12.10 -2.93 19.70
C GLU A 52 12.78 -3.06 18.33
N PHE A 53 12.42 -2.20 17.38
CA PHE A 53 13.03 -2.09 16.06
C PHE A 53 13.04 -0.64 15.58
N GLU A 54 14.21 -0.01 15.63
CA GLU A 54 14.43 1.32 15.05
C GLU A 54 15.11 1.21 13.68
N TYR A 55 14.67 2.02 12.70
CA TYR A 55 15.34 2.12 11.40
C TYR A 55 15.29 3.53 10.81
N ASP A 56 16.44 3.97 10.28
CA ASP A 56 16.49 5.22 9.52
C ASP A 56 16.10 4.96 8.05
N ARG A 57 15.04 5.63 7.56
CA ARG A 57 14.66 5.65 6.14
C ARG A 57 15.19 6.91 5.45
N VAL A 58 16.22 6.73 4.63
CA VAL A 58 16.79 7.81 3.81
C VAL A 58 16.35 7.70 2.36
N PHE A 59 15.63 8.71 1.86
CA PHE A 59 15.34 8.87 0.45
C PHE A 59 16.54 9.47 -0.30
N LYS A 60 16.78 9.05 -1.54
CA LYS A 60 17.77 9.70 -2.42
C LYS A 60 17.50 11.21 -2.48
N ALA A 61 18.55 12.02 -2.42
CA ALA A 61 18.46 13.48 -2.32
C ALA A 61 17.56 14.12 -3.41
N ALA A 62 17.55 13.56 -4.63
CA ALA A 62 16.72 14.03 -5.74
C ALA A 62 15.20 13.90 -5.49
N TYR A 63 14.78 12.99 -4.62
CA TYR A 63 13.36 12.69 -4.37
C TYR A 63 12.92 13.00 -2.94
N LYS A 64 13.87 13.21 -2.01
CA LYS A 64 13.59 13.51 -0.60
C LYS A 64 12.55 14.63 -0.42
N ASN A 65 12.66 15.72 -1.19
CA ASN A 65 11.76 16.87 -1.07
C ASN A 65 10.44 16.70 -1.85
N ASN A 66 10.31 15.63 -2.62
CA ASN A 66 9.14 15.36 -3.45
C ASN A 66 8.23 14.27 -2.85
N ILE A 67 8.66 13.61 -1.79
CA ILE A 67 7.93 12.53 -1.13
C ILE A 67 7.36 13.07 0.18
N THR A 68 6.04 12.95 0.33
CA THR A 68 5.30 13.34 1.54
C THR A 68 4.86 12.08 2.25
N PHE A 69 5.32 11.87 3.47
CA PHE A 69 4.77 10.83 4.35
C PHE A 69 3.33 11.18 4.74
N LYS A 70 2.43 10.21 4.62
CA LYS A 70 1.01 10.38 4.91
C LYS A 70 0.56 9.68 6.18
N GLY A 71 1.37 8.75 6.67
CA GLY A 71 1.10 8.00 7.88
C GLY A 71 1.55 6.56 7.73
N TYR A 72 1.30 5.79 8.78
CA TYR A 72 1.58 4.38 8.82
C TYR A 72 0.43 3.64 9.49
N LYS A 73 0.38 2.33 9.27
CA LYS A 73 -0.46 1.38 9.99
C LYS A 73 0.46 0.38 10.67
N ALA A 74 0.55 0.42 12.00
CA ALA A 74 1.09 -0.66 12.80
C ALA A 74 0.06 -1.81 12.79
N VAL A 75 0.54 -3.03 12.63
CA VAL A 75 -0.32 -4.22 12.64
C VAL A 75 -0.40 -4.81 14.05
N VAL A 76 0.47 -4.36 14.96
CA VAL A 76 0.61 -4.84 16.34
C VAL A 76 -0.02 -3.87 17.35
N PRO A 77 -0.65 -4.36 18.45
CA PRO A 77 -1.31 -3.54 19.47
C PRO A 77 -0.41 -2.44 20.06
N GLU A 78 -0.99 -1.24 20.18
CA GLU A 78 -0.35 0.06 20.46
C GLU A 78 0.21 0.23 21.89
N SER A 79 1.13 -0.62 22.35
CA SER A 79 1.67 -0.38 23.69
C SER A 79 2.63 0.81 23.78
N GLU A 80 3.24 1.29 22.69
CA GLU A 80 3.92 2.60 22.60
C GLU A 80 4.57 2.74 21.21
N PHE A 81 4.05 3.61 20.32
CA PHE A 81 4.73 3.94 19.06
C PHE A 81 5.09 5.42 19.02
N ASP A 82 6.39 5.74 19.05
CA ASP A 82 6.88 7.09 18.76
C ASP A 82 7.44 7.15 17.33
N HIS A 83 6.61 7.61 16.40
CA HIS A 83 7.03 7.87 15.03
C HIS A 83 7.40 9.35 14.88
N THR A 84 8.65 9.71 15.15
CA THR A 84 9.12 11.06 14.84
C THR A 84 9.13 11.29 13.32
N VAL A 85 8.51 12.37 12.87
CA VAL A 85 8.17 12.68 11.47
C VAL A 85 9.37 12.57 10.52
N PRO A 86 9.23 11.92 9.34
CA PRO A 86 10.37 11.56 8.48
C PRO A 86 10.93 12.71 7.62
N GLN A 87 10.71 13.99 7.98
CA GLN A 87 11.38 15.09 7.28
C GLN A 87 12.93 15.01 7.40
N THR A 88 13.43 14.31 8.43
CA THR A 88 14.84 13.94 8.59
C THR A 88 15.18 12.51 8.18
N GLY A 89 14.20 11.64 7.89
CA GLY A 89 14.44 10.26 7.42
C GLY A 89 14.68 9.22 8.52
N ARG A 90 13.99 9.33 9.66
CA ARG A 90 13.99 8.33 10.73
C ARG A 90 12.59 7.79 10.97
N SER A 91 12.47 6.47 11.18
CA SER A 91 11.24 5.81 11.63
C SER A 91 11.58 4.85 12.77
N CYS A 92 10.77 4.85 13.83
CA CYS A 92 10.98 3.97 14.98
C CYS A 92 9.72 3.14 15.22
N LEU A 93 9.91 1.86 15.50
CA LEU A 93 8.84 0.90 15.73
C LEU A 93 9.15 0.10 17.01
N PHE A 94 8.23 0.07 17.96
CA PHE A 94 8.32 -0.81 19.13
C PHE A 94 7.42 -2.02 18.88
N ILE A 95 7.97 -3.23 18.94
CA ILE A 95 7.25 -4.42 18.47
C ILE A 95 7.61 -5.64 19.33
N ASP A 96 6.59 -6.31 19.85
CA ASP A 96 6.72 -7.61 20.51
C ASP A 96 6.78 -8.77 19.50
N SER A 97 7.72 -9.69 19.72
CA SER A 97 7.93 -10.92 18.95
C SER A 97 6.70 -11.82 18.84
N GLU A 98 5.86 -11.91 19.89
CA GLU A 98 4.63 -12.70 19.84
C GLU A 98 3.66 -12.08 18.85
N GLN A 99 3.58 -10.75 18.84
CA GLN A 99 2.72 -10.01 17.93
C GLN A 99 3.26 -10.09 16.49
N LEU A 100 4.59 -10.06 16.28
CA LEU A 100 5.17 -10.33 14.95
C LEU A 100 4.79 -11.71 14.43
N LYS A 101 4.82 -12.74 15.27
CA LYS A 101 4.41 -14.10 14.87
C LYS A 101 2.95 -14.13 14.44
N GLN A 102 2.06 -13.40 15.12
CA GLN A 102 0.63 -13.31 14.75
C GLN A 102 0.41 -12.70 13.36
N PHE A 103 1.26 -11.78 12.92
CA PHE A 103 1.13 -11.10 11.62
C PHE A 103 2.14 -11.59 10.57
N ASN A 104 2.66 -12.81 10.70
CA ASN A 104 3.65 -13.39 9.79
C ASN A 104 4.87 -12.47 9.56
N GLY A 105 5.25 -11.70 10.60
CA GLY A 105 6.36 -10.76 10.58
C GLY A 105 6.02 -9.39 9.99
N LEU A 106 4.81 -9.11 9.52
CA LEU A 106 4.44 -7.78 9.03
C LEU A 106 4.41 -6.77 10.19
N ALA A 107 5.42 -5.91 10.24
CA ALA A 107 5.64 -4.95 11.29
C ALA A 107 4.84 -3.67 11.07
N ALA A 108 4.96 -3.10 9.88
CA ALA A 108 4.37 -1.82 9.55
C ALA A 108 4.08 -1.68 8.06
N ILE A 109 3.11 -0.82 7.79
CA ILE A 109 2.76 -0.36 6.45
C ILE A 109 2.90 1.15 6.45
N GLU A 110 3.83 1.69 5.67
CA GLU A 110 4.02 3.14 5.53
C GLU A 110 3.42 3.63 4.21
N THR A 111 2.75 4.79 4.25
CA THR A 111 2.15 5.41 3.07
C THR A 111 2.82 6.73 2.72
N TYR A 112 3.11 6.90 1.43
CA TYR A 112 3.76 8.07 0.89
C TYR A 112 3.05 8.58 -0.35
N ASP A 113 3.09 9.89 -0.55
CA ASP A 113 2.57 10.57 -1.73
C ASP A 113 3.65 11.39 -2.41
N THR A 114 3.62 11.44 -3.74
CA THR A 114 4.50 12.33 -4.52
C THR A 114 3.82 12.88 -5.76
N ALA A 115 3.96 14.18 -5.98
CA ALA A 115 3.53 14.83 -7.21
C ALA A 115 4.53 14.64 -8.38
N ASN A 116 5.72 14.07 -8.10
CA ASN A 116 6.73 13.83 -9.11
C ASN A 116 6.49 12.50 -9.82
N SER A 117 6.03 12.58 -11.07
CA SER A 117 5.70 11.42 -11.90
C SER A 117 6.89 10.51 -12.21
N SER A 118 8.13 11.01 -12.09
CA SER A 118 9.34 10.23 -12.34
C SER A 118 9.71 9.30 -11.18
N VAL A 119 9.08 9.45 -10.01
CA VAL A 119 9.29 8.55 -8.87
C VAL A 119 8.66 7.19 -9.16
N THR A 120 9.43 6.15 -8.89
CA THR A 120 9.08 4.73 -8.99
C THR A 120 9.37 4.03 -7.66
N ALA A 121 8.82 2.83 -7.47
CA ALA A 121 9.09 2.02 -6.28
C ALA A 121 10.60 1.78 -6.05
N SER A 122 11.39 1.67 -7.12
CA SER A 122 12.85 1.50 -7.03
C SER A 122 13.60 2.67 -6.37
N ASN A 123 12.98 3.85 -6.30
CA ASN A 123 13.56 5.04 -5.69
C ASN A 123 13.46 5.05 -4.16
N PHE A 124 12.65 4.15 -3.57
CA PHE A 124 12.45 3.97 -2.13
C PHE A 124 13.56 3.12 -1.47
N LYS A 125 14.67 2.85 -2.18
CA LYS A 125 15.75 2.00 -1.67
C LYS A 125 16.37 2.59 -0.41
N ASN A 126 16.12 1.94 0.73
CA ASN A 126 16.76 2.25 2.00
C ASN A 126 18.26 1.98 1.96
N THR A 127 18.97 2.80 2.70
CA THR A 127 20.12 2.31 3.46
C THR A 127 19.57 2.07 4.86
N PHE A 128 19.37 0.82 5.29
CA PHE A 128 19.12 0.54 6.71
C PHE A 128 20.41 0.89 7.45
N THR A 129 20.52 2.12 7.92
CA THR A 129 21.82 2.61 8.42
C THR A 129 22.15 2.00 9.78
N LYS A 130 21.16 1.49 10.52
CA LYS A 130 21.37 0.87 11.83
C LYS A 130 20.10 0.17 12.31
N THR A 131 20.16 -1.13 12.58
CA THR A 131 19.31 -1.74 13.62
C THR A 131 19.87 -1.21 14.93
N ILE A 132 19.13 -0.40 15.67
CA ILE A 132 19.71 0.23 16.86
C ILE A 132 19.70 -0.77 18.01
N TRP A 133 18.58 -1.47 18.27
CA TRP A 133 18.50 -2.50 19.32
C TRP A 133 17.43 -3.58 19.05
N ALA A 134 17.66 -4.80 19.53
CA ALA A 134 16.69 -5.90 19.58
C ALA A 134 16.92 -6.65 20.90
N PHE A 135 16.02 -6.53 21.89
CA PHE A 135 16.18 -7.20 23.19
C PHE A 135 15.08 -8.24 23.41
N SER A 136 15.44 -9.36 24.06
CA SER A 136 14.49 -10.38 24.53
C SER A 136 13.82 -10.06 25.86
N ASP A 137 14.37 -9.11 26.64
CA ASP A 137 13.81 -8.67 27.93
C ASP A 137 14.31 -7.26 28.32
N TYR A 138 13.44 -6.24 28.24
CA TYR A 138 13.77 -4.86 28.60
C TYR A 138 14.14 -4.69 30.09
N ARG A 139 13.78 -5.66 30.95
CA ARG A 139 14.03 -5.61 32.40
C ARG A 139 15.42 -6.12 32.80
N GLN A 140 16.12 -6.82 31.91
CA GLN A 140 17.41 -7.46 32.21
C GLN A 140 18.62 -6.76 31.57
N GLY A 141 18.44 -5.66 30.84
CA GLY A 141 19.56 -4.81 30.38
C GLY A 141 20.54 -5.52 29.44
N HIS A 142 20.06 -6.43 28.61
CA HIS A 142 20.87 -7.16 27.62
C HIS A 142 20.87 -6.48 26.25
N PHE A 143 22.06 -6.21 25.71
CA PHE A 143 22.32 -5.51 24.45
C PHE A 143 22.72 -6.48 23.33
N ASP A 144 21.98 -7.57 23.14
CA ASP A 144 22.37 -8.56 22.13
C ASP A 144 22.02 -8.04 20.73
N TYR A 145 23.07 -7.61 20.01
CA TYR A 145 22.96 -7.17 18.63
C TYR A 145 22.72 -8.39 17.75
N TRP A 146 21.62 -8.41 17.00
CA TRP A 146 21.45 -9.41 15.97
C TRP A 146 22.30 -8.99 14.76
N GLU A 147 23.51 -9.55 14.66
CA GLU A 147 24.53 -9.19 13.65
C GLU A 147 24.03 -9.29 12.19
N ASP A 148 23.01 -10.09 11.91
CA ASP A 148 22.35 -10.26 10.59
C ASP A 148 20.90 -9.76 10.55
N PHE A 149 20.47 -8.90 11.49
CA PHE A 149 19.09 -8.40 11.53
C PHE A 149 18.64 -7.74 10.22
N ASP A 150 19.53 -6.98 9.59
CA ASP A 150 19.28 -6.29 8.32
C ASP A 150 18.89 -7.26 7.20
N GLN A 151 19.44 -8.48 7.20
CA GLN A 151 19.08 -9.56 6.27
C GLN A 151 17.69 -10.14 6.53
N ASN A 152 17.14 -9.89 7.72
CA ASN A 152 15.83 -10.37 8.16
C ASN A 152 14.72 -9.32 8.01
N VAL A 153 15.04 -8.08 7.64
CA VAL A 153 14.05 -7.06 7.28
C VAL A 153 13.82 -7.07 5.77
N LEU A 154 12.58 -7.35 5.37
CA LEU A 154 12.13 -7.33 4.00
C LEU A 154 11.19 -6.15 3.76
N GLU A 155 11.42 -5.44 2.66
CA GLU A 155 10.51 -4.41 2.19
C GLU A 155 9.90 -4.79 0.85
N ASP A 156 8.59 -4.64 0.76
CA ASP A 156 7.88 -4.68 -0.50
C ASP A 156 7.22 -3.32 -0.73
N ILE A 157 7.60 -2.66 -1.81
CA ILE A 157 7.11 -1.33 -2.18
C ILE A 157 6.24 -1.46 -3.41
N VAL A 158 5.01 -0.96 -3.32
CA VAL A 158 4.03 -0.95 -4.41
C VAL A 158 3.60 0.46 -4.76
N LEU A 159 3.32 0.69 -6.04
CA LEU A 159 2.53 1.83 -6.50
C LEU A 159 1.06 1.46 -6.27
N VAL A 160 0.37 2.16 -5.38
CA VAL A 160 -1.03 1.87 -5.04
C VAL A 160 -1.89 2.17 -6.26
N GLY A 161 -2.73 1.22 -6.64
CA GLY A 161 -3.57 1.25 -7.83
C GLY A 161 -2.96 0.60 -9.07
N ASP A 162 -1.65 0.30 -9.10
CA ASP A 162 -0.95 -0.39 -10.20
C ASP A 162 -1.03 -1.91 -9.99
N ALA A 163 -2.23 -2.45 -10.16
CA ALA A 163 -2.55 -3.84 -9.88
C ALA A 163 -1.85 -4.82 -10.84
N ASN A 164 -1.60 -4.39 -12.09
CA ASN A 164 -0.91 -5.21 -13.08
C ASN A 164 0.63 -5.04 -13.07
N ASN A 165 1.15 -4.17 -12.20
CA ASN A 165 2.58 -3.88 -12.02
C ASN A 165 3.29 -3.42 -13.32
N THR A 166 2.64 -2.53 -14.07
CA THR A 166 3.20 -1.90 -15.27
C THR A 166 3.97 -0.61 -14.96
N GLY A 167 3.87 -0.09 -13.74
CA GLY A 167 4.46 1.18 -13.30
C GLY A 167 3.57 2.40 -13.52
N ALA A 168 2.33 2.19 -13.98
CA ALA A 168 1.30 3.20 -14.19
C ALA A 168 -0.01 2.75 -13.53
N VAL A 169 -0.84 3.71 -13.12
CA VAL A 169 -2.18 3.45 -12.62
C VAL A 169 -3.16 3.87 -13.72
N ASP A 170 -3.81 2.90 -14.35
CA ASP A 170 -4.73 3.11 -15.47
C ASP A 170 -6.02 2.25 -15.36
N VAL A 171 -6.85 2.28 -16.40
CA VAL A 171 -8.15 1.58 -16.40
C VAL A 171 -7.96 0.06 -16.42
N SER A 172 -6.85 -0.45 -16.95
CA SER A 172 -6.53 -1.88 -17.01
C SER A 172 -6.35 -2.46 -15.60
N ASP A 173 -5.84 -1.66 -14.66
CA ASP A 173 -5.76 -2.06 -13.25
C ASP A 173 -7.14 -2.26 -12.65
N ALA A 174 -8.06 -1.31 -12.87
CA ALA A 174 -9.43 -1.43 -12.41
C ALA A 174 -10.15 -2.66 -13.01
N VAL A 175 -9.86 -2.99 -14.27
CA VAL A 175 -10.38 -4.22 -14.91
C VAL A 175 -9.83 -5.47 -14.23
N LEU A 176 -8.52 -5.53 -13.97
CA LEU A 176 -7.88 -6.68 -13.30
C LEU A 176 -8.42 -6.87 -11.87
N ILE A 177 -8.65 -5.78 -11.13
CA ILE A 177 -9.26 -5.81 -9.80
C ILE A 177 -10.68 -6.39 -9.85
N ARG A 178 -11.52 -5.97 -10.80
CA ARG A 178 -12.87 -6.52 -10.97
C ARG A 178 -12.87 -7.98 -11.37
N GLN A 179 -11.93 -8.39 -12.24
CA GLN A 179 -11.76 -9.79 -12.60
C GLN A 179 -11.43 -10.63 -11.35
N TYR A 180 -10.49 -10.17 -10.52
CA TYR A 180 -10.21 -10.79 -9.24
C TYR A 180 -11.45 -10.88 -8.34
N ALA A 181 -12.21 -9.79 -8.21
CA ALA A 181 -13.39 -9.72 -7.35
C ALA A 181 -14.48 -10.75 -7.74
N VAL A 182 -14.58 -11.11 -9.03
CA VAL A 182 -15.49 -12.16 -9.52
C VAL A 182 -14.85 -13.56 -9.57
N GLY A 183 -13.66 -13.74 -9.00
CA GLY A 183 -12.96 -15.03 -8.95
C GLY A 183 -12.18 -15.39 -10.22
N ASN A 184 -11.95 -14.44 -11.11
CA ASN A 184 -11.09 -14.63 -12.29
C ASN A 184 -9.68 -14.09 -12.03
N TYR A 185 -8.73 -15.00 -11.85
CA TYR A 185 -7.33 -14.68 -11.55
C TYR A 185 -6.44 -14.56 -12.81
N SER A 186 -7.02 -14.60 -14.00
CA SER A 186 -6.27 -14.53 -15.27
C SER A 186 -5.53 -13.20 -15.39
N GLY A 187 -4.26 -13.25 -15.77
CA GLY A 187 -3.42 -12.05 -15.91
C GLY A 187 -2.73 -11.58 -14.62
N ILE A 188 -3.03 -12.19 -13.48
CA ILE A 188 -2.32 -11.93 -12.22
C ILE A 188 -1.04 -12.78 -12.18
N SER A 189 0.11 -12.15 -12.42
CA SER A 189 1.42 -12.83 -12.41
C SER A 189 1.99 -13.03 -11.01
N ASN A 190 1.67 -12.13 -10.07
CA ASN A 190 2.12 -12.18 -8.69
C ASN A 190 0.97 -11.77 -7.76
N ILE A 191 0.31 -12.75 -7.15
CA ILE A 191 -0.87 -12.52 -6.30
C ILE A 191 -0.55 -11.66 -5.08
N HIS A 192 0.61 -11.83 -4.44
CA HIS A 192 0.95 -11.07 -3.24
C HIS A 192 1.13 -9.58 -3.55
N ARG A 193 1.83 -9.26 -4.65
CA ARG A 193 2.02 -7.89 -5.09
C ARG A 193 0.71 -7.27 -5.59
N PHE A 194 -0.09 -8.04 -6.34
CA PHE A 194 -1.41 -7.62 -6.77
C PHE A 194 -2.27 -7.21 -5.58
N LEU A 195 -2.41 -8.06 -4.56
CA LEU A 195 -3.25 -7.77 -3.39
C LEU A 195 -2.82 -6.47 -2.68
N LYS A 196 -1.51 -6.26 -2.56
CA LYS A 196 -0.94 -5.06 -1.93
C LYS A 196 -1.17 -3.77 -2.72
N ALA A 197 -1.11 -3.82 -4.05
CA ALA A 197 -1.30 -2.67 -4.92
C ALA A 197 -2.79 -2.38 -5.18
N ALA A 198 -3.61 -3.43 -5.25
CA ALA A 198 -5.04 -3.37 -5.54
C ALA A 198 -5.89 -2.93 -4.34
N ASP A 199 -5.45 -3.15 -3.10
CA ASP A 199 -6.12 -2.65 -1.88
C ASP A 199 -5.85 -1.14 -1.72
N VAL A 200 -6.53 -0.34 -2.54
CA VAL A 200 -6.25 1.09 -2.68
C VAL A 200 -6.83 1.90 -1.53
N ASP A 201 -7.91 1.42 -0.91
CA ASP A 201 -8.48 2.01 0.31
C ASP A 201 -7.85 1.48 1.60
N GLY A 202 -6.92 0.52 1.51
CA GLY A 202 -6.12 0.04 2.63
C GLY A 202 -6.92 -0.70 3.71
N ASN A 203 -8.15 -1.13 3.40
CA ASN A 203 -9.03 -1.81 4.35
C ASN A 203 -8.67 -3.30 4.52
N GLY A 204 -7.79 -3.84 3.65
CA GLY A 204 -7.34 -5.23 3.66
C GLY A 204 -8.12 -6.18 2.74
N TYR A 205 -9.10 -5.69 2.00
CA TYR A 205 -9.96 -6.47 1.10
C TYR A 205 -10.00 -5.88 -0.30
N VAL A 206 -9.45 -6.61 -1.27
CA VAL A 206 -9.52 -6.23 -2.68
C VAL A 206 -10.89 -6.56 -3.27
N ASN A 207 -11.65 -5.54 -3.67
CA ASN A 207 -13.00 -5.69 -4.21
C ASN A 207 -13.38 -4.60 -5.23
N ASP A 208 -14.65 -4.58 -5.67
CA ASP A 208 -15.15 -3.62 -6.67
C ASP A 208 -15.03 -2.15 -6.23
N TYR A 209 -15.00 -1.89 -4.92
CA TYR A 209 -14.78 -0.56 -4.37
C TYR A 209 -13.41 -0.01 -4.76
N ASP A 210 -12.36 -0.83 -4.66
CA ASP A 210 -11.00 -0.46 -5.05
C ASP A 210 -10.91 -0.13 -6.54
N ALA A 211 -11.51 -0.97 -7.38
CA ALA A 211 -11.58 -0.71 -8.82
C ALA A 211 -12.26 0.63 -9.12
N ASN A 212 -13.32 0.99 -8.39
CA ASN A 212 -13.99 2.27 -8.56
C ASN A 212 -13.13 3.46 -8.11
N LEU A 213 -12.30 3.30 -7.08
CA LEU A 213 -11.34 4.32 -6.68
C LEU A 213 -10.25 4.51 -7.74
N VAL A 214 -9.74 3.44 -8.34
CA VAL A 214 -8.79 3.53 -9.48
C VAL A 214 -9.42 4.26 -10.66
N LEU A 215 -10.69 3.99 -11.00
CA LEU A 215 -11.39 4.74 -12.05
C LEU A 215 -11.54 6.22 -11.71
N LYS A 216 -11.92 6.55 -10.46
CA LYS A 216 -12.00 7.95 -9.99
C LYS A 216 -10.66 8.66 -10.05
N TYR A 217 -9.57 7.97 -9.70
CA TYR A 217 -8.21 8.48 -9.84
C TYR A 217 -7.87 8.76 -11.30
N ASN A 218 -8.25 7.86 -12.21
CA ASN A 218 -8.00 8.01 -13.64
C ASN A 218 -8.70 9.21 -14.26
N VAL A 219 -9.89 9.58 -13.76
CA VAL A 219 -10.64 10.77 -14.20
C VAL A 219 -10.42 11.99 -13.30
N SER A 220 -9.41 11.98 -12.43
CA SER A 220 -9.06 13.09 -11.52
C SER A 220 -10.19 13.53 -10.58
N LEU A 221 -11.10 12.63 -10.22
CA LEU A 221 -12.09 12.86 -9.15
C LEU A 221 -11.48 12.66 -7.76
N ILE A 222 -10.37 11.91 -7.69
CA ILE A 222 -9.46 11.87 -6.55
C ILE A 222 -8.04 12.05 -7.09
N ASN A 223 -7.16 12.67 -6.31
CA ASN A 223 -5.79 12.96 -6.73
C ASN A 223 -4.75 12.05 -6.11
N SER A 224 -5.14 11.28 -5.09
CA SER A 224 -4.30 10.37 -4.31
C SER A 224 -5.17 9.28 -3.71
N PHE A 225 -4.58 8.14 -3.39
CA PHE A 225 -5.23 7.08 -2.62
C PHE A 225 -5.02 7.26 -1.11
N SER A 226 -4.03 8.04 -0.68
CA SER A 226 -3.67 8.16 0.75
C SER A 226 -4.83 8.64 1.64
N GLU A 227 -5.66 9.55 1.14
CA GLU A 227 -6.83 10.07 1.86
C GLU A 227 -7.98 9.06 2.00
N LYS A 228 -7.98 8.02 1.18
CA LYS A 228 -8.98 6.95 1.19
C LYS A 228 -8.52 5.74 1.98
N GLN A 229 -7.31 5.79 2.51
CA GLN A 229 -6.80 4.75 3.39
C GLN A 229 -7.54 4.84 4.71
N VAL A 230 -8.65 4.13 4.81
CA VAL A 230 -9.52 4.20 5.99
C VAL A 230 -8.75 3.53 7.11
N GLY A 231 -8.46 4.30 8.15
CA GLY A 231 -7.99 3.76 9.41
C GLY A 231 -9.01 2.73 9.90
N PHE A 232 -8.51 1.59 10.35
CA PHE A 232 -9.05 1.02 11.57
C PHE A 232 -8.95 2.16 12.60
N SER A 233 -10.02 2.97 12.71
CA SER A 233 -10.11 3.98 13.76
C SER A 233 -9.99 3.20 15.05
N MET A 234 -8.94 3.49 15.82
CA MET A 234 -8.89 3.20 17.24
C MET A 234 -10.26 3.58 17.82
N GLY A 235 -11.05 2.58 18.18
CA GLY A 235 -12.19 2.80 19.05
C GLY A 235 -11.60 3.35 20.35
N ARG A 236 -11.93 4.60 20.66
CA ARG A 236 -11.71 5.18 21.98
C ARG A 236 -12.39 4.34 23.05
#